data_AF-A0A2V9BKI5-F1
#
_entry.id   AF-A0A2V9BKI5-F1
#
_cell.length_a   1.000
_cell.length_b   1.000
_cell.length_c   1.000
_cell.angle_alpha   90.00
_cell.angle_beta   90.00
_cell.angle_gamma   90.00
#
_symmetry.space_group_name_H-M   'P 1'
#
loop_
_entity.id
_entity.type
_entity.pdbx_description
1 polymer ?
#
loop_
_entity_poly.entity_id
_entity_poly.type
_entity_poly.pdbx_seq_one_letter_code
_entity_poly.pdbx_strand_id
1 'polypeptide(L)'
;MPILDQFFSTADFNLSRSIAQVPEAFDQKLHPMNAPALARVSASSGTDSRPHVKGKFIFLGDDKFYVRGVTYGPFCPNKDGSEYPHPDVVERDFAQIIGNGMNAIRTYSVPPRWLLDAAQKQGLRVMVGLPWEQHVTILDDKELCRAI
;
A
#
# COMPACT_ATOMS: atom_id res chain seq x y z
N MET A 1 3.80 -46.34 17.22
CA MET A 1 2.84 -45.77 16.26
C MET A 1 2.77 -44.26 16.47
N PRO A 2 3.52 -43.44 15.71
CA PRO A 2 3.23 -42.02 15.52
C PRO A 2 3.03 -41.66 14.03
N ILE A 3 2.09 -40.77 13.75
CA ILE A 3 1.87 -40.15 12.43
C ILE A 3 2.27 -38.69 12.57
N LEU A 4 3.41 -38.36 11.96
CA LEU A 4 3.96 -37.01 11.80
C LEU A 4 4.85 -37.10 10.55
N ASP A 5 4.26 -36.95 9.38
CA ASP A 5 4.95 -36.82 8.10
C ASP A 5 4.01 -36.17 7.09
N GLN A 6 4.18 -34.86 6.90
CA GLN A 6 4.04 -34.15 5.61
C GLN A 6 4.07 -32.63 5.85
N PHE A 7 5.26 -32.11 6.12
CA PHE A 7 5.62 -30.72 5.89
C PHE A 7 7.09 -30.69 5.43
N PHE A 8 7.31 -30.09 4.25
CA PHE A 8 8.59 -29.72 3.63
C PHE A 8 9.48 -30.85 3.07
N SER A 9 9.33 -31.10 1.76
CA SER A 9 10.35 -31.75 0.93
C SER A 9 11.34 -30.71 0.42
N THR A 10 12.55 -30.77 0.96
CA THR A 10 13.75 -30.07 0.49
C THR A 10 14.39 -30.90 -0.62
N ALA A 11 14.17 -30.51 -1.88
CA ALA A 11 15.06 -30.83 -2.99
C ALA A 11 14.82 -29.81 -4.11
N ASP A 12 15.91 -29.22 -4.58
CA ASP A 12 16.05 -28.45 -5.82
C ASP A 12 15.54 -27.01 -5.86
N PHE A 13 16.31 -26.10 -5.25
CA PHE A 13 16.75 -24.91 -5.99
C PHE A 13 18.05 -24.35 -5.40
N ASN A 14 19.17 -24.86 -5.91
CA ASN A 14 20.50 -24.48 -5.49
C ASN A 14 20.91 -23.14 -6.15
N LEU A 15 21.24 -22.19 -5.29
CA LEU A 15 21.67 -20.83 -5.62
C LEU A 15 23.18 -20.83 -5.99
N SER A 16 23.55 -21.36 -7.16
CA SER A 16 24.84 -21.03 -7.79
C SER A 16 24.85 -21.46 -9.26
N ARG A 17 25.36 -20.58 -10.13
CA ARG A 17 25.44 -20.68 -11.61
C ARG A 17 24.22 -20.16 -12.38
N SER A 18 24.09 -18.84 -12.49
CA SER A 18 23.92 -18.16 -13.79
C SER A 18 23.91 -16.64 -13.58
N ILE A 19 25.09 -16.07 -13.34
CA ILE A 19 25.33 -14.61 -13.41
C ILE A 19 25.92 -14.22 -14.78
N ALA A 20 26.18 -15.18 -15.66
CA ALA A 20 26.70 -14.91 -17.00
C ALA A 20 25.55 -14.85 -18.02
N GLN A 21 24.87 -13.70 -18.10
CA GLN A 21 24.47 -13.01 -19.35
C GLN A 21 23.55 -11.81 -19.00
N VAL A 22 24.12 -10.69 -18.54
CA VAL A 22 23.45 -9.38 -18.63
C VAL A 22 24.16 -8.62 -19.76
N PRO A 23 23.45 -8.15 -20.80
CA PRO A 23 24.09 -7.37 -21.85
C PRO A 23 24.63 -6.05 -21.27
N GLU A 24 25.94 -5.85 -21.43
CA GLU A 24 26.65 -4.58 -21.24
C GLU A 24 26.10 -3.52 -22.20
N ALA A 25 25.15 -2.69 -21.77
CA ALA A 25 24.84 -1.42 -22.43
C ALA A 25 23.93 -0.53 -21.57
N PHE A 26 24.40 -0.11 -20.40
CA PHE A 26 23.89 1.09 -19.72
C PHE A 26 25.06 1.86 -19.09
N ASP A 27 26.07 2.16 -19.91
CA ASP A 27 27.03 3.21 -19.58
C ASP A 27 26.60 4.51 -20.27
N GLN A 28 25.91 5.35 -19.50
CA GLN A 28 25.79 6.76 -19.82
C GLN A 28 25.78 7.56 -18.52
N LYS A 29 26.98 7.97 -18.09
CA LYS A 29 27.28 9.13 -17.23
C LYS A 29 26.21 9.45 -16.18
N LEU A 30 26.33 8.82 -15.01
CA LEU A 30 25.74 9.32 -13.78
C LEU A 30 26.49 10.60 -13.37
N HIS A 31 26.00 11.75 -13.82
CA HIS A 31 26.27 13.00 -13.11
C HIS A 31 25.68 12.87 -11.70
N PRO A 32 26.36 13.37 -10.65
CA PRO A 32 25.76 13.40 -9.32
C PRO A 32 24.52 14.29 -9.41
N MET A 33 23.33 13.67 -9.42
CA MET A 33 22.11 14.40 -9.12
C MET A 33 22.30 14.92 -7.71
N ASN A 34 22.52 16.22 -7.62
CA ASN A 34 22.45 16.97 -6.38
C ASN A 34 21.04 16.73 -5.84
N ALA A 35 20.89 15.72 -4.98
CA ALA A 35 19.65 15.50 -4.26
C ALA A 35 19.48 16.75 -3.40
N PRO A 36 18.47 17.61 -3.66
CA PRO A 36 18.21 18.67 -2.72
C PRO A 36 17.96 17.99 -1.39
N ALA A 37 18.72 18.37 -0.37
CA ALA A 37 18.52 17.93 0.99
C ALA A 37 17.02 17.99 1.26
N LEU A 38 16.39 16.81 1.35
CA LEU A 38 14.94 16.66 1.43
C LEU A 38 14.51 17.43 2.67
N ALA A 39 14.02 18.65 2.45
CA ALA A 39 13.48 19.49 3.47
C ALA A 39 12.53 18.61 4.28
N ARG A 40 12.80 18.52 5.59
CA ARG A 40 11.86 17.93 6.54
C ARG A 40 10.49 18.46 6.14
N VAL A 41 9.58 17.56 5.81
CA VAL A 41 8.20 17.91 5.45
C VAL A 41 7.73 18.93 6.47
N SER A 42 7.56 20.19 6.03
CA SER A 42 7.03 21.24 6.89
C SER A 42 5.68 20.76 7.38
N ALA A 43 5.58 20.52 8.68
CA ALA A 43 4.43 19.96 9.36
C ALA A 43 3.25 20.97 9.45
N SER A 44 3.06 21.82 8.44
CA SER A 44 2.11 22.93 8.46
C SER A 44 0.98 22.81 7.45
N SER A 45 0.97 21.82 6.56
CA SER A 45 -0.25 21.47 5.82
C SER A 45 -1.08 20.53 6.70
N GLY A 46 -1.93 21.14 7.54
CA GLY A 46 -2.89 20.42 8.35
C GLY A 46 -3.63 19.35 7.53
N THR A 47 -3.99 18.26 8.19
CA THR A 47 -4.76 17.15 7.61
C THR A 47 -6.07 17.60 6.96
N ASP A 48 -6.54 18.80 7.24
CA ASP A 48 -7.72 19.44 6.66
C ASP A 48 -7.57 19.86 5.19
N SER A 49 -6.36 19.99 4.66
CA SER A 49 -6.23 20.35 3.25
C SER A 49 -6.63 19.17 2.35
N ARG A 50 -7.65 19.34 1.51
CA ARG A 50 -8.11 18.30 0.57
C ARG A 50 -7.06 18.11 -0.53
N PRO A 51 -6.56 16.87 -0.76
CA PRO A 51 -5.72 16.58 -1.91
C PRO A 51 -6.42 16.93 -3.23
N HIS A 52 -5.70 17.57 -4.13
CA HIS A 52 -6.18 17.83 -5.49
C HIS A 52 -5.06 17.62 -6.51
N VAL A 53 -5.45 17.53 -7.78
CA VAL A 53 -4.54 17.21 -8.88
C VAL A 53 -4.18 18.49 -9.65
N LYS A 54 -2.89 18.69 -9.95
CA LYS A 54 -2.42 19.65 -10.96
C LYS A 54 -1.59 18.88 -11.99
N GLY A 55 -2.19 18.60 -13.14
CA GLY A 55 -1.60 17.75 -14.17
C GLY A 55 -1.40 16.31 -13.68
N LYS A 56 -0.16 15.84 -13.60
CA LYS A 56 0.19 14.48 -13.13
C LYS A 56 0.55 14.39 -11.64
N PHE A 57 0.43 15.48 -10.90
CA PHE A 57 0.91 15.58 -9.53
C PHE A 57 -0.24 15.87 -8.56
N ILE A 58 -0.09 15.39 -7.31
CA ILE A 58 -1.01 15.63 -6.22
C ILE A 58 -0.50 16.81 -5.39
N PHE A 59 -1.41 17.66 -4.90
CA PHE A 59 -1.13 18.84 -4.10
C PHE A 59 -2.00 18.89 -2.86
N LEU A 60 -1.43 19.43 -1.77
CA LEU A 60 -2.13 19.83 -0.56
C LEU A 60 -2.02 21.35 -0.45
N GLY A 61 -3.10 22.07 -0.77
CA GLY A 61 -3.04 23.52 -0.97
C GLY A 61 -2.06 23.87 -2.10
N ASP A 62 -1.07 24.71 -1.83
CA ASP A 62 -0.08 25.08 -2.84
C ASP A 62 1.15 24.17 -2.86
N ASP A 63 1.27 23.27 -1.89
CA ASP A 63 2.41 22.37 -1.76
C ASP A 63 2.22 21.08 -2.55
N LYS A 64 3.25 20.73 -3.34
CA LYS A 64 3.29 19.45 -4.04
C LYS A 64 3.40 18.30 -3.04
N PHE A 65 2.45 17.38 -3.08
CA PHE A 65 2.39 16.23 -2.19
C PHE A 65 3.03 15.00 -2.82
N TYR A 66 4.15 14.57 -2.26
CA TYR A 66 4.81 13.32 -2.61
C TYR A 66 4.29 12.19 -1.74
N VAL A 67 3.60 11.22 -2.34
CA VAL A 67 3.09 10.04 -1.63
C VAL A 67 4.25 9.13 -1.25
N ARG A 68 4.42 8.90 0.05
CA ARG A 68 5.33 7.89 0.64
C ARG A 68 4.44 6.91 1.39
N GLY A 69 3.87 6.01 0.59
CA GLY A 69 2.80 5.12 1.03
C GLY A 69 3.30 3.73 1.39
N VAL A 70 2.65 3.10 2.36
CA VAL A 70 2.80 1.66 2.66
C VAL A 70 1.46 0.96 2.54
N THR A 71 1.47 -0.33 2.21
CA THR A 71 0.26 -1.16 2.22
C THR A 71 -0.11 -1.55 3.64
N TYR A 72 -1.39 -1.43 4.00
CA TYR A 72 -1.92 -1.82 5.30
C TYR A 72 -3.01 -2.88 5.11
N GLY A 73 -2.60 -4.14 5.27
CA GLY A 73 -3.41 -5.33 5.00
C GLY A 73 -3.13 -5.97 3.63
N PRO A 74 -3.90 -7.01 3.25
CA PRO A 74 -4.96 -7.62 4.06
C PRO A 74 -4.41 -8.36 5.28
N PHE A 75 -5.14 -8.35 6.39
CA PHE A 75 -4.79 -9.08 7.60
C PHE A 75 -5.66 -10.33 7.73
N CYS A 76 -5.19 -11.31 8.51
CA CYS A 76 -6.05 -12.41 8.93
C CYS A 76 -7.23 -11.85 9.74
N PRO A 77 -8.49 -12.21 9.43
CA PRO A 77 -9.63 -11.74 10.20
C PRO A 77 -9.50 -12.09 11.68
N ASN A 78 -9.88 -11.16 12.54
CA ASN A 78 -9.98 -11.42 13.98
C ASN A 78 -11.14 -12.38 14.28
N LYS A 79 -11.24 -12.83 15.53
CA LYS A 79 -12.35 -13.70 16.00
C LYS A 79 -13.73 -13.14 15.68
N ASP A 80 -13.84 -11.80 15.60
CA ASP A 80 -15.08 -11.09 15.30
C ASP A 80 -15.29 -10.85 13.79
N GLY A 81 -14.46 -11.42 12.93
CA GLY A 81 -14.50 -11.25 11.47
C GLY A 81 -13.94 -9.92 10.95
N SER A 82 -13.47 -9.03 11.83
CA SER A 82 -12.84 -7.77 11.42
C SER A 82 -11.53 -8.03 10.66
N GLU A 83 -11.41 -7.43 9.48
CA GLU A 83 -10.22 -7.47 8.62
C GLU A 83 -9.08 -6.56 9.11
N TYR A 84 -9.33 -5.73 10.13
CA TYR A 84 -8.34 -4.85 10.71
C TYR A 84 -8.03 -5.24 12.17
N PRO A 85 -6.78 -5.07 12.63
CA PRO A 85 -6.40 -5.25 14.03
C PRO A 85 -7.23 -4.38 14.97
N HIS A 86 -7.17 -4.68 16.27
CA HIS A 86 -7.82 -3.86 17.30
C HIS A 86 -7.35 -2.40 17.21
N PRO A 87 -8.21 -1.39 17.45
CA PRO A 87 -7.86 0.03 17.32
C PRO A 87 -6.54 0.44 18.00
N ASP A 88 -6.27 -0.07 19.20
CA ASP A 88 -5.01 0.24 19.92
C ASP A 88 -3.75 -0.24 19.18
N VAL A 89 -3.85 -1.33 18.40
CA VAL A 89 -2.75 -1.83 17.57
C VAL A 89 -2.59 -0.93 16.35
N VAL A 90 -3.70 -0.59 15.69
CA VAL A 90 -3.70 0.31 14.52
C VAL A 90 -3.09 1.67 14.87
N GLU A 91 -3.41 2.24 16.04
CA GLU A 91 -2.84 3.51 16.47
C GLU A 91 -1.33 3.44 16.66
N ARG A 92 -0.80 2.33 17.20
CA ARG A 92 0.65 2.10 17.34
C ARG A 92 1.32 1.88 15.99
N ASP A 93 0.68 1.13 15.10
CA ASP A 93 1.19 0.89 13.74
C ASP A 93 1.30 2.21 12.98
N PHE A 94 0.28 3.07 13.04
CA PHE A 94 0.30 4.39 12.40
C PHE A 94 1.41 5.28 12.96
N ALA A 95 1.63 5.26 14.27
CA ALA A 95 2.71 6.01 14.89
C ALA A 95 4.08 5.54 14.39
N GLN A 96 4.27 4.23 14.22
CA GLN A 96 5.50 3.67 13.65
C GLN A 96 5.65 4.01 12.16
N ILE A 97 4.58 3.93 11.38
CA ILE A 97 4.58 4.28 9.95
C ILE A 97 5.02 5.74 9.76
N ILE A 98 4.46 6.65 10.55
CA ILE A 98 4.83 8.08 10.53
C ILE A 98 6.25 8.27 11.07
N GLY A 99 6.63 7.57 12.13
CA GLY A 99 7.99 7.59 12.69
C GLY A 99 9.06 7.16 11.69
N ASN A 100 8.71 6.28 10.74
CA ASN A 100 9.56 5.88 9.62
C ASN A 100 9.47 6.81 8.39
N GLY A 101 8.79 7.95 8.51
CA GLY A 101 8.70 8.98 7.48
C GLY A 101 7.68 8.69 6.38
N MET A 102 6.77 7.74 6.56
CA MET A 102 5.67 7.51 5.62
C MET A 102 4.52 8.50 5.90
N ASN A 103 3.74 8.82 4.87
CA ASN A 103 2.65 9.80 4.97
C ASN A 103 1.30 9.31 4.43
N ALA A 104 1.27 8.09 3.91
CA ALA A 104 0.05 7.49 3.41
C ALA A 104 0.00 5.99 3.66
N ILE A 105 -1.20 5.44 3.72
CA ILE A 105 -1.46 4.01 3.67
C ILE A 105 -2.38 3.67 2.50
N ARG A 106 -2.23 2.45 1.97
CA ARG A 106 -3.16 1.85 1.01
C ARG A 106 -3.88 0.69 1.67
N THR A 107 -5.21 0.72 1.65
CA THR A 107 -6.05 -0.41 2.09
C THR A 107 -6.53 -1.21 0.87
N TYR A 108 -6.84 -2.49 1.07
CA TYR A 108 -7.36 -3.37 0.02
C TYR A 108 -8.88 -3.48 0.04
N SER A 109 -9.47 -3.41 1.22
CA SER A 109 -10.90 -3.30 1.44
C SER A 109 -11.29 -1.88 1.84
N VAL A 110 -12.59 -1.61 1.82
CA VAL A 110 -13.16 -0.36 2.32
C VAL A 110 -12.93 -0.32 3.84
N PRO A 111 -12.10 0.60 4.37
CA PRO A 111 -11.81 0.62 5.78
C PRO A 111 -13.01 1.12 6.59
N PRO A 112 -13.18 0.64 7.83
CA PRO A 112 -14.19 1.18 8.73
C PRO A 112 -13.87 2.62 9.10
N ARG A 113 -14.91 3.42 9.41
CA ARG A 113 -14.76 4.86 9.69
C ARG A 113 -13.78 5.17 10.82
N TRP A 114 -13.76 4.35 11.88
CA TRP A 114 -12.84 4.54 13.01
C TRP A 114 -11.37 4.48 12.58
N LEU A 115 -11.03 3.71 11.54
CA LEU A 115 -9.67 3.61 11.03
C LEU A 115 -9.29 4.89 10.26
N LEU A 116 -10.25 5.49 9.55
CA LEU A 116 -10.06 6.79 8.89
C LEU A 116 -9.90 7.91 9.93
N ASP A 117 -10.70 7.88 11.01
CA ASP A 117 -10.59 8.84 12.11
C ASP A 117 -9.21 8.73 12.79
N ALA A 118 -8.72 7.50 13.02
CA ALA A 118 -7.38 7.25 13.57
C ALA A 118 -6.26 7.75 12.63
N ALA A 119 -6.38 7.52 11.33
CA ALA A 119 -5.43 8.02 10.34
C ALA A 119 -5.40 9.57 10.30
N GLN A 120 -6.58 10.20 10.31
CA GLN A 120 -6.71 11.66 10.30
C GLN A 120 -6.08 12.29 11.56
N LYS A 121 -6.30 11.70 12.74
CA LYS A 121 -5.71 12.19 14.01
C LYS A 121 -4.18 12.25 13.96
N GLN A 122 -3.54 11.34 13.22
CA GLN A 122 -2.08 11.24 13.18
C GLN A 122 -1.42 11.93 11.98
N GLY A 123 -2.16 12.55 11.07
CA GLY A 123 -1.53 13.12 9.87
C GLY A 123 -1.50 12.20 8.65
N LEU A 124 -2.05 11.00 8.75
CA LEU A 124 -1.89 9.95 7.77
C LEU A 124 -2.99 10.01 6.70
N ARG A 125 -2.60 9.97 5.43
CA ARG A 125 -3.56 9.91 4.31
C ARG A 125 -3.89 8.46 3.96
N VAL A 126 -5.12 8.20 3.50
CA VAL A 126 -5.57 6.85 3.16
C VAL A 126 -5.96 6.79 1.69
N MET A 127 -5.31 5.90 0.94
CA MET A 127 -5.73 5.49 -0.39
C MET A 127 -6.59 4.24 -0.26
N VAL A 128 -7.90 4.42 -0.38
CA VAL A 128 -8.86 3.32 -0.23
C VAL A 128 -8.89 2.50 -1.51
N GLY A 129 -8.49 1.24 -1.41
CA GLY A 129 -8.74 0.26 -2.45
C GLY A 129 -10.23 -0.08 -2.49
N LEU A 130 -10.85 0.12 -3.65
CA LEU A 130 -12.17 -0.42 -3.93
C LEU A 130 -11.97 -1.77 -4.62
N PRO A 131 -12.40 -2.89 -4.02
CA PRO A 131 -12.34 -4.17 -4.71
C PRO A 131 -13.22 -4.11 -5.96
N TRP A 132 -12.61 -4.27 -7.13
CA TRP A 132 -13.32 -4.42 -8.39
C TRP A 132 -13.42 -5.91 -8.71
N GLU A 133 -14.62 -6.48 -8.60
CA GLU A 133 -14.85 -7.85 -9.04
C GLU A 133 -14.84 -7.85 -10.57
N GLN A 134 -13.85 -8.51 -11.18
CA GLN A 134 -13.78 -8.76 -12.62
C GLN A 134 -14.91 -9.68 -13.15
N HIS A 135 -16.00 -9.89 -12.38
CA HIS A 135 -17.12 -10.77 -12.71
C HIS A 135 -18.46 -10.03 -12.98
N VAL A 136 -18.48 -8.70 -13.03
CA VAL A 136 -19.69 -7.95 -13.45
C VAL A 136 -19.68 -7.62 -14.94
N THR A 137 -19.32 -8.59 -15.79
CA THR A 137 -19.78 -8.62 -17.19
C THR A 137 -21.17 -9.26 -17.31
N ILE A 138 -21.93 -9.36 -16.22
CA ILE A 138 -23.37 -9.69 -16.26
C ILE A 138 -24.12 -8.75 -17.22
N LEU A 139 -23.72 -7.47 -17.29
CA LEU A 139 -24.36 -6.48 -18.16
C LEU A 139 -23.95 -6.60 -19.64
N ASP A 140 -22.87 -7.35 -19.94
CA ASP A 140 -22.45 -7.66 -21.32
C ASP A 140 -23.03 -8.99 -21.81
N ASP A 141 -23.43 -9.88 -20.90
CA ASP A 141 -24.08 -11.15 -21.21
C ASP A 141 -25.61 -11.01 -21.24
N LYS A 142 -26.14 -10.84 -22.46
CA LYS A 142 -27.59 -10.71 -22.72
C LYS A 142 -28.38 -11.97 -22.35
N GLU A 143 -27.75 -13.14 -22.26
CA GLU A 143 -28.41 -14.39 -21.87
C GLU A 143 -28.58 -14.45 -20.36
N LEU A 144 -27.55 -14.05 -19.59
CA LEU A 144 -27.60 -14.05 -18.12
C LEU A 144 -28.57 -12.98 -17.57
N CYS A 145 -28.67 -11.82 -18.22
CA CYS A 145 -29.66 -10.77 -17.86
C CYS A 145 -31.13 -11.19 -18.01
N ARG A 146 -31.43 -12.23 -18.81
CA ARG A 146 -32.81 -12.72 -19.01
C ARG A 146 -33.23 -13.81 -18.04
N ALA A 147 -32.29 -14.34 -17.26
CA ALA A 147 -32.49 -15.46 -16.34
C ALA A 147 -32.72 -15.02 -14.88
N ILE A 148 -32.72 -13.71 -14.62
CA ILE A 148 -33.03 -13.06 -13.33
C ILE A 148 -34.32 -12.27 -13.50
#